data_AF-A0A4U8VWC3-F1
#
_entry.id   AF-A0A4U8VWC3-F1
#
_cell.length_a   1.000
_cell.length_b   1.000
_cell.length_c   1.000
_cell.angle_alpha   90.00
_cell.angle_beta   90.00
_cell.angle_gamma   90.00
#
_symmetry.space_group_name_H-M   'P 1'
#
loop_
_entity.id
_entity.type
_entity.pdbx_description
1 polymer ?
#
loop_
_entity_poly.entity_id
_entity_poly.type
_entity_poly.pdbx_seq_one_letter_code
_entity_poly.pdbx_strand_id
1 'polypeptide(L)'
;MFDPPAMPPSALALIESGRLPKPLVEHFGPDHQPSSEPGGWNDIAWAIYLQLDNPALDSEVRGPLALLGAYAFIKTCEYEFQVLVKRSELAMELLSRAEKYGIGEEEIDPLNKWAYDAYEAGAGIR
;
A
#
# COMPACT_ATOMS: atom_id res chain seq x y z
N MET A 1 9.84 2.89 16.74
CA MET A 1 8.96 2.55 15.61
C MET A 1 9.87 2.21 14.45
N PHE A 2 9.62 1.11 13.74
CA PHE A 2 10.51 0.66 12.66
C PHE A 2 10.28 1.55 11.44
N ASP A 3 11.35 2.01 10.79
CA ASP A 3 11.23 2.70 9.51
C ASP A 3 10.60 1.73 8.50
N PRO A 4 9.57 2.15 7.74
CA PRO A 4 9.01 1.31 6.70
C PRO A 4 10.01 1.05 5.58
N PRO A 5 9.89 -0.08 4.86
CA PRO A 5 10.69 -0.32 3.66
C PRO A 5 10.46 0.79 2.62
N ALA A 6 11.38 0.90 1.67
CA ALA A 6 11.21 1.81 0.53
C ALA A 6 10.00 1.41 -0.34
N MET A 7 9.51 2.34 -1.15
CA MET A 7 8.44 2.07 -2.11
C MET A 7 8.87 0.96 -3.09
N PRO A 8 8.04 -0.07 -3.29
CA PRO A 8 8.36 -1.15 -4.23
C PRO A 8 8.51 -0.64 -5.69
N PRO A 9 9.49 -1.16 -6.46
CA PRO A 9 9.71 -0.76 -7.85
C PRO A 9 8.48 -0.81 -8.74
N SER A 10 7.66 -1.87 -8.66
CA SER A 10 6.44 -2.01 -9.47
C SER A 10 5.38 -0.97 -9.10
N ALA A 11 5.26 -0.63 -7.81
CA ALA A 11 4.35 0.42 -7.35
C ALA A 11 4.80 1.81 -7.85
N LEU A 12 6.11 2.09 -7.77
CA LEU A 12 6.69 3.33 -8.30
C LEU A 12 6.49 3.43 -9.81
N ALA A 13 6.80 2.37 -10.55
CA ALA A 13 6.61 2.32 -12.00
C ALA A 13 5.14 2.56 -12.40
N LEU A 14 4.18 2.06 -11.62
CA LEU A 14 2.76 2.35 -11.84
C LEU A 14 2.45 3.85 -11.71
N ILE A 15 2.95 4.51 -10.66
CA ILE A 15 2.77 5.95 -10.45
C ILE A 15 3.35 6.73 -11.63
N GLU A 16 4.57 6.38 -12.06
CA GLU A 16 5.29 7.04 -13.16
C GLU A 16 4.66 6.79 -14.54
N SER A 17 4.01 5.64 -14.73
CA SER A 17 3.44 5.24 -16.02
C SER A 17 2.23 6.07 -16.48
N GLY A 18 1.62 6.84 -15.58
CA GLY A 18 0.35 7.53 -15.85
C GLY A 18 -0.86 6.58 -15.98
N ARG A 19 -0.71 5.29 -15.65
CA ARG A 19 -1.79 4.28 -15.69
C ARG A 19 -2.57 4.17 -14.38
N LEU A 20 -2.29 5.04 -13.39
CA LEU A 20 -3.07 5.08 -12.16
C LEU A 20 -4.57 5.31 -12.47
N PRO A 21 -5.47 4.62 -11.75
CA PRO A 21 -6.89 4.96 -11.79
C PRO A 21 -7.09 6.45 -11.54
N LYS A 22 -7.96 7.11 -12.33
CA LYS A 22 -8.15 8.59 -12.28
C LYS A 22 -8.31 9.16 -10.87
N PRO A 23 -9.11 8.55 -9.95
CA PRO A 23 -9.25 9.08 -8.59
C PRO A 23 -7.94 9.14 -7.80
N LEU A 24 -6.95 8.32 -8.17
CA LEU A 24 -5.67 8.24 -7.47
C LEU A 24 -4.64 9.26 -7.97
N VAL A 25 -4.78 9.76 -9.20
CA VAL A 25 -3.80 10.67 -9.81
C VAL A 25 -3.67 11.97 -9.01
N GLU A 26 -4.78 12.51 -8.49
CA GLU A 26 -4.81 13.77 -7.75
C GLU A 26 -4.13 13.68 -6.38
N HIS A 27 -3.92 12.47 -5.87
CA HIS A 27 -3.27 12.25 -4.58
C HIS A 27 -1.75 12.26 -4.65
N PHE A 28 -1.12 12.18 -5.83
CA PHE A 28 0.34 12.15 -5.96
C PHE A 28 0.90 13.49 -6.43
N GLY A 29 1.89 13.99 -5.69
CA GLY A 29 2.72 15.12 -6.08
C GLY A 29 3.78 14.76 -7.12
N PRO A 30 4.54 15.76 -7.60
CA PRO A 30 5.60 15.57 -8.60
C PRO A 30 6.79 14.73 -8.11
N ASP A 31 6.92 14.51 -6.80
CA ASP A 31 7.91 13.65 -6.15
C ASP A 31 7.37 12.25 -5.83
N HIS A 32 6.18 11.91 -6.33
CA HIS A 32 5.47 10.66 -6.08
C HIS A 32 5.13 10.42 -4.60
N GLN A 33 5.18 11.47 -3.78
CA GLN A 33 4.65 11.48 -2.43
C GLN A 33 3.20 11.97 -2.43
N PRO A 34 2.43 11.71 -1.36
CA PRO A 34 1.10 12.27 -1.23
C PRO A 34 1.14 13.80 -1.35
N SER A 35 0.25 14.37 -2.13
CA SER A 35 0.09 15.82 -2.22
C SER A 35 -0.19 16.38 -0.81
N SER A 36 0.49 17.46 -0.46
CA SER A 36 0.59 17.98 0.90
C SER A 36 -0.71 18.62 1.40
N GLU A 37 -1.74 17.83 1.71
CA GLU A 37 -3.03 18.22 2.30
C GLU A 37 -3.70 17.00 2.99
N PRO A 38 -4.69 17.19 3.90
CA PRO A 38 -5.01 16.20 4.92
C PRO A 38 -5.54 14.90 4.32
N GLY A 39 -5.08 13.78 4.88
CA GLY A 39 -5.48 12.43 4.44
C GLY A 39 -4.36 11.62 3.78
N GLY A 40 -3.34 12.27 3.20
CA GLY A 40 -2.05 11.68 2.78
C GLY A 40 -2.11 10.22 2.30
N TRP A 41 -1.30 9.35 2.92
CA TRP A 41 -1.27 7.92 2.63
C TRP A 41 -2.56 7.17 2.98
N ASN A 42 -3.36 7.67 3.93
CA ASN A 42 -4.60 7.01 4.34
C ASN A 42 -5.65 7.06 3.23
N ASP A 43 -5.79 8.20 2.58
CA ASP A 43 -6.78 8.38 1.52
C ASP A 43 -6.38 7.58 0.28
N ILE A 44 -5.08 7.58 -0.06
CA ILE A 44 -4.51 6.72 -1.11
C ILE A 44 -4.82 5.24 -0.81
N ALA A 45 -4.54 4.78 0.41
CA ALA A 45 -4.72 3.38 0.77
C ALA A 45 -6.19 2.94 0.62
N TRP A 46 -7.13 3.73 1.14
CA TRP A 46 -8.56 3.42 1.03
C TRP A 46 -9.09 3.55 -0.39
N ALA A 47 -8.67 4.56 -1.14
CA ALA A 47 -9.05 4.71 -2.54
C ALA A 47 -8.56 3.51 -3.38
N ILE A 48 -7.32 3.05 -3.15
CA ILE A 48 -6.78 1.83 -3.79
C ILE A 48 -7.60 0.60 -3.40
N TYR A 49 -7.86 0.42 -2.10
CA TYR A 49 -8.61 -0.74 -1.61
C TYR A 49 -9.97 -0.86 -2.32
N LEU A 50 -10.69 0.27 -2.48
CA LEU A 50 -11.95 0.31 -3.22
C LEU A 50 -11.79 0.11 -4.73
N GLN A 51 -10.73 0.65 -5.35
CA GLN A 51 -10.50 0.52 -6.78
C GLN A 51 -10.17 -0.93 -7.20
N LEU A 52 -9.55 -1.73 -6.33
CA LEU A 52 -9.22 -3.12 -6.66
C LEU A 52 -10.45 -4.00 -6.92
N ASP A 53 -11.59 -3.65 -6.32
CA ASP A 53 -12.86 -4.36 -6.51
C ASP A 53 -13.61 -3.88 -7.77
N ASN A 54 -13.11 -2.84 -8.46
CA ASN A 54 -13.67 -2.39 -9.74
C ASN A 54 -13.42 -3.45 -10.83
N PRO A 55 -14.47 -4.06 -11.44
CA PRO A 55 -14.29 -5.09 -12.46
C PRO A 55 -13.69 -4.53 -13.76
N ALA A 56 -13.83 -3.23 -14.02
CA ALA A 56 -13.28 -2.56 -15.19
C ALA A 56 -11.79 -2.17 -15.01
N LEU A 57 -11.19 -2.43 -13.85
CA LEU A 57 -9.78 -2.16 -13.63
C LEU A 57 -8.91 -3.09 -14.48
N ASP A 58 -7.99 -2.49 -15.22
CA ASP A 58 -6.99 -3.15 -16.04
C ASP A 58 -6.26 -4.25 -15.26
N SER A 59 -6.22 -5.47 -15.81
CA SER A 59 -5.59 -6.62 -15.19
C SER A 59 -4.11 -6.42 -14.89
N GLU A 60 -3.39 -5.69 -15.76
CA GLU A 60 -1.96 -5.43 -15.56
C GLU A 60 -1.69 -4.42 -14.44
N VAL A 61 -2.67 -3.58 -14.12
CA VAL A 61 -2.56 -2.57 -13.05
C VAL A 61 -2.85 -3.20 -11.67
N ARG A 62 -3.64 -4.28 -11.60
CA ARG A 62 -4.12 -4.87 -10.33
C ARG A 62 -3.00 -5.24 -9.36
N GLY A 63 -1.94 -5.90 -9.85
CA GLY A 63 -0.80 -6.30 -9.02
C GLY A 63 -0.06 -5.09 -8.45
N PRO A 64 0.49 -4.21 -9.30
CA PRO A 64 1.18 -3.00 -8.85
C PRO A 64 0.31 -2.08 -7.99
N LEU A 65 -1.00 -2.00 -8.27
CA LEU A 65 -1.94 -1.20 -7.49
C LEU A 65 -2.18 -1.81 -6.11
N ALA A 66 -2.34 -3.13 -5.99
CA ALA A 66 -2.46 -3.79 -4.70
C ALA A 66 -1.19 -3.61 -3.85
N LEU A 67 -0.02 -3.72 -4.48
CA LEU A 67 1.27 -3.48 -3.85
C LEU A 67 1.41 -2.04 -3.33
N LEU A 68 1.00 -1.05 -4.13
CA LEU A 68 0.96 0.35 -3.73
C LEU A 68 -0.02 0.59 -2.56
N GLY A 69 -1.17 -0.08 -2.54
CA GLY A 69 -2.12 0.02 -1.44
C GLY A 69 -1.58 -0.57 -0.13
N ALA A 70 -0.87 -1.71 -0.21
CA ALA A 70 -0.20 -2.30 0.95
C ALA A 70 0.85 -1.34 1.52
N TYR A 71 1.70 -0.80 0.65
CA TYR A 71 2.68 0.23 1.00
C TYR A 71 2.01 1.45 1.65
N ALA A 72 0.91 1.93 1.08
CA ALA A 72 0.17 3.06 1.63
C ALA A 72 -0.36 2.79 3.04
N PHE A 73 -0.96 1.62 3.31
CA PHE A 73 -1.38 1.27 4.69
C PHE A 73 -0.18 1.17 5.64
N ILE A 74 0.95 0.60 5.21
CA ILE A 74 2.20 0.59 6.00
C ILE A 74 2.62 2.01 6.37
N LYS A 75 2.55 2.96 5.44
CA LYS A 75 2.85 4.37 5.72
C LYS A 75 1.87 5.02 6.70
N THR A 76 0.62 4.53 6.81
CA THR A 76 -0.32 5.01 7.84
C THR A 76 -0.02 4.46 9.24
N CYS A 77 0.72 3.36 9.35
CA CYS A 77 1.04 2.75 10.64
C CYS A 77 1.96 3.62 11.50
N GLU A 78 2.68 4.60 10.93
CA GLU A 78 3.60 5.51 11.65
C GLU A 78 2.91 6.41 12.68
N TYR A 79 1.59 6.64 12.55
CA TYR A 79 0.93 7.75 13.25
C TYR A 79 0.00 7.33 14.39
N GLU A 80 -0.50 6.08 14.40
CA GLU A 80 -1.55 5.66 15.34
C GLU A 80 -1.43 4.19 15.78
N PHE A 81 -0.88 3.97 16.98
CA PHE A 81 -0.71 2.62 17.55
C PHE A 81 -2.03 1.84 17.70
N GLN A 82 -3.15 2.53 17.93
CA GLN A 82 -4.46 1.90 18.12
C GLN A 82 -5.02 1.24 16.84
N VAL A 83 -4.56 1.68 15.66
CA VAL A 83 -4.97 1.08 14.38
C VAL A 83 -3.90 0.17 13.78
N LEU A 84 -2.74 0.03 14.43
CA LEU A 84 -1.57 -0.68 13.91
C LEU A 84 -1.93 -2.12 13.48
N VAL A 85 -2.64 -2.85 14.34
CA VAL A 85 -3.14 -4.22 14.06
C VAL A 85 -3.97 -4.25 12.77
N LYS A 86 -5.03 -3.43 12.72
CA LYS A 86 -5.96 -3.41 11.58
C LYS A 86 -5.28 -2.97 10.28
N ARG A 87 -4.40 -1.97 10.34
CA ARG A 87 -3.68 -1.48 9.15
C ARG A 87 -2.67 -2.50 8.64
N SER A 88 -1.98 -3.21 9.54
CA SER A 88 -1.11 -4.33 9.18
C SER A 88 -1.88 -5.47 8.55
N GLU A 89 -3.04 -5.86 9.08
CA GLU A 89 -3.89 -6.89 8.49
C GLU A 89 -4.32 -6.52 7.06
N LEU A 90 -4.76 -5.28 6.85
CA LEU A 90 -5.13 -4.78 5.52
C LEU A 90 -3.94 -4.74 4.57
N ALA A 91 -2.74 -4.37 5.05
CA ALA A 91 -1.53 -4.41 4.25
C ALA A 91 -1.19 -5.84 3.83
N MET A 92 -1.21 -6.81 4.75
CA MET A 92 -0.98 -8.23 4.45
C MET A 92 -2.02 -8.80 3.49
N GLU A 93 -3.30 -8.41 3.63
CA GLU A 93 -4.35 -8.78 2.69
C GLU A 93 -4.03 -8.28 1.27
N LEU A 94 -3.65 -7.02 1.13
CA LEU A 94 -3.30 -6.43 -0.17
C LEU A 94 -2.04 -7.05 -0.77
N LEU A 95 -1.05 -7.43 0.04
CA LEU A 95 0.14 -8.16 -0.42
C LEU A 95 -0.24 -9.54 -0.99
N SER A 96 -1.13 -10.27 -0.32
CA SER A 96 -1.65 -11.54 -0.86
C SER A 96 -2.42 -11.34 -2.17
N ARG A 97 -3.17 -10.24 -2.31
CA ARG A 97 -3.80 -9.89 -3.59
C ARG A 97 -2.75 -9.55 -4.67
N ALA A 98 -1.70 -8.81 -4.33
CA ALA A 98 -0.62 -8.46 -5.26
C ALA A 98 0.09 -9.73 -5.79
N GLU A 99 0.39 -10.69 -4.91
CA GLU A 99 0.95 -11.99 -5.26
C GLU A 99 0.04 -12.72 -6.26
N LYS A 100 -1.26 -12.80 -5.96
CA LYS A 100 -2.26 -13.43 -6.84
C LYS A 100 -2.32 -12.77 -8.23
N TYR A 101 -1.98 -11.49 -8.33
CA TYR A 101 -1.92 -10.75 -9.59
C TYR A 101 -0.53 -10.74 -10.23
N GLY A 102 0.40 -11.57 -9.74
CA GLY A 102 1.69 -11.83 -10.39
C GLY A 102 2.86 -10.98 -9.91
N ILE A 103 2.74 -10.25 -8.79
CA ILE A 103 3.90 -9.61 -8.16
C ILE A 103 4.76 -10.67 -7.48
N GLY A 104 6.08 -10.61 -7.69
CA GLY A 104 7.03 -11.55 -7.12
C GLY A 104 7.30 -11.35 -5.63
N GLU A 105 7.71 -12.43 -4.96
CA GLU A 105 8.07 -12.44 -3.53
C GLU A 105 9.15 -11.39 -3.19
N GLU A 106 10.05 -11.08 -4.12
CA GLU A 106 11.13 -10.09 -3.91
C GLU A 106 10.62 -8.69 -3.55
N GLU A 107 9.44 -8.29 -4.06
CA GLU A 107 8.80 -7.02 -3.71
C GLU A 107 7.82 -7.16 -2.55
N ILE A 108 7.29 -8.37 -2.31
CA ILE A 108 6.27 -8.63 -1.29
C ILE A 108 6.89 -8.85 0.09
N ASP A 109 7.92 -9.69 0.18
CA ASP A 109 8.51 -10.15 1.44
C ASP A 109 8.96 -9.02 2.36
N PRO A 110 9.65 -7.95 1.88
CA PRO A 110 10.07 -6.87 2.76
C PRO A 110 8.88 -6.14 3.40
N LEU A 111 7.81 -5.94 2.64
CA LEU A 111 6.59 -5.29 3.12
C LEU A 111 5.81 -6.21 4.06
N ASN A 112 5.70 -7.49 3.71
CA ASN A 112 4.98 -8.48 4.50
C ASN A 112 5.62 -8.67 5.88
N LYS A 113 6.96 -8.80 5.91
CA LYS A 113 7.72 -8.88 7.15
C LYS A 113 7.49 -7.66 8.03
N TRP A 114 7.57 -6.46 7.44
CA TRP A 114 7.34 -5.23 8.19
C TRP A 114 5.91 -5.14 8.73
N ALA A 115 4.91 -5.47 7.90
CA ALA A 115 3.50 -5.45 8.30
C ALA A 115 3.24 -6.42 9.46
N TYR A 116 3.84 -7.61 9.43
CA TYR A 116 3.75 -8.60 10.50
C TYR A 116 4.44 -8.13 11.79
N ASP A 117 5.64 -7.56 11.70
CA ASP A 117 6.34 -6.97 12.85
C ASP A 117 5.50 -5.85 13.51
N ALA A 118 4.86 -5.01 12.69
CA ALA A 118 3.94 -3.98 13.17
C ALA A 118 2.67 -4.59 13.80
N TYR A 119 2.11 -5.66 13.22
CA TYR A 119 0.98 -6.37 13.81
C TYR A 119 1.32 -6.90 15.20
N GLU A 120 2.47 -7.59 15.35
CA GLU A 120 2.91 -8.14 16.65
C GLU A 120 3.06 -7.04 17.70
N ALA A 121 3.66 -5.91 17.32
CA ALA A 121 3.83 -4.76 18.20
C ALA A 121 2.47 -4.21 18.66
N GLY A 122 1.50 -4.07 17.74
CA GLY A 122 0.17 -3.53 18.04
C GLY A 122 -0.69 -4.47 18.87
N ALA A 123 -0.53 -5.78 18.66
CA ALA A 123 -1.23 -6.82 19.40
C ALA A 123 -0.63 -7.08 20.79
N GLY A 124 0.53 -6.50 21.11
CA GLY A 124 1.25 -6.75 22.36
C GLY A 124 1.81 -8.17 22.46
N ILE A 125 2.17 -8.77 21.31
CA ILE A 125 2.67 -10.15 21.21
C ILE A 125 4.21 -10.21 21.44
N ARG A 126 4.85 -9.09 21.78
CA ARG A 126 6.29 -8.97 22.07
C ARG A 126 6.60 -8.55 23.49
#